data_AF-A0A8H2ZGZ3-F1
#
_entry.id   AF-A0A8H2ZGZ3-F1
#
_cell.length_a   1.000
_cell.length_b   1.000
_cell.length_c   1.000
_cell.angle_alpha   90.00
_cell.angle_beta   90.00
_cell.angle_gamma   90.00
#
_symmetry.space_group_name_H-M   'P 1'
#
loop_
_entity.id
_entity.type
_entity.pdbx_description
1 polymer ?
#
loop_
_entity_poly.entity_id
_entity_poly.type
_entity_poly.pdbx_seq_one_letter_code
_entity_poly.pdbx_strand_id
1 'polypeptide(L)'
;MGFSIKKLVRNHSEGNDSTDISSDLEQQNYPVVLDEKNEFVGKVNSISNTNSNTEKHAIYESVSNDDDTNDLYAIESAIETKLSWFNRLAVYLNAETKGIEPVSVEERNPDESVVSAASMWFSANMVIAAYALGGLGPLIYQLNFGTSVLVIIFFNILGLLPVAYFSIFGCELGLRQMVLSRFLLGNLTARIFALINVVACVGWGIVNTVVSAQLLNMVNHASGHECPLWAGCLIIVGCTVAVTFFGYRVIHAYEKWSWVPNFAVFLVIIARLAKSHNFSNGEWTSGPTTAGNVLSFGCTVYGFATGWTTYASDYTVYMPKNTNKYKIFFSLVAGLSFPLFFCMILGAASAMGAVNDPTWNQYYQQNSMGGLTYAILVPNSLHGFGQFCCVLLAMSTVANNVPNMYTIALSAQAMWGPFTKVPRVVWTLAGNAATVGIAIPACYYFEGFMQNFMDSIGYYLAIYTAIALSEHFIYRKNSFKNYNVEDWNDNSKLPIGIAGTAALIVGAFGVALGMCQTYWVGEISRLIGKYGGDIGFELGASWACIVYNIIRPFELKYFGR
;
A
#
# COMPACT_ATOMS: atom_id res chain seq x y z
N MET A 1 -7.00 -40.45 8.26
CA MET A 1 -8.19 -41.11 8.85
C MET A 1 -9.17 -40.02 9.24
N GLY A 2 -10.40 -40.05 8.73
CA GLY A 2 -11.42 -39.05 9.06
C GLY A 2 -12.45 -39.60 10.03
N PHE A 3 -12.99 -38.75 10.89
CA PHE A 3 -14.21 -39.02 11.64
C PHE A 3 -15.16 -37.82 11.55
N SER A 4 -16.42 -38.11 11.25
CA SER A 4 -17.51 -37.15 11.16
C SER A 4 -18.55 -37.52 12.20
N ILE A 5 -19.04 -36.55 12.97
CA ILE A 5 -20.18 -36.75 13.88
C ILE A 5 -21.20 -35.63 13.64
N LYS A 6 -22.26 -35.97 12.90
CA LYS A 6 -23.52 -35.21 12.87
C LYS A 6 -24.51 -35.86 13.85
N LYS A 7 -25.03 -35.08 14.80
CA LYS A 7 -26.43 -35.02 15.29
C LYS A 7 -26.46 -34.61 16.77
N LEU A 8 -27.21 -33.56 17.08
CA LEU A 8 -28.52 -33.71 17.72
C LEU A 8 -29.29 -32.38 17.69
N VAL A 9 -30.47 -32.40 17.05
CA VAL A 9 -31.49 -31.36 17.15
C VAL A 9 -32.55 -31.87 18.10
N ARG A 10 -33.01 -31.03 19.05
CA ARG A 10 -34.32 -31.23 19.67
C ARG A 10 -34.92 -29.88 20.10
N ASN A 11 -36.19 -29.71 19.77
CA ASN A 11 -36.96 -28.48 19.95
C ASN A 11 -37.32 -28.24 21.42
N HIS A 12 -37.57 -26.98 21.77
CA HIS A 12 -38.70 -26.62 22.62
C HIS A 12 -39.44 -25.41 22.02
N SER A 13 -40.75 -25.40 22.20
CA SER A 13 -41.72 -24.41 21.70
C SER A 13 -42.35 -23.62 22.86
N GLU A 14 -43.31 -22.74 22.53
CA GLU A 14 -44.12 -21.84 23.40
C GLU A 14 -43.47 -20.46 23.64
N GLY A 15 -44.18 -19.32 23.56
CA GLY A 15 -45.56 -19.07 23.09
C GLY A 15 -46.11 -17.73 23.61
N ASN A 16 -46.92 -17.02 22.80
CA ASN A 16 -47.81 -15.89 23.16
C ASN A 16 -47.15 -14.59 23.74
N ASP A 17 -47.76 -13.39 23.72
CA ASP A 17 -49.04 -12.92 23.17
C ASP A 17 -48.99 -11.43 22.74
N SER A 18 -50.04 -10.96 22.05
CA SER A 18 -50.23 -9.59 21.52
C SER A 18 -50.99 -8.64 22.45
N THR A 19 -50.81 -7.31 22.31
CA THR A 19 -51.92 -6.30 22.24
C THR A 19 -51.46 -4.87 21.86
N ASP A 20 -52.36 -4.21 21.12
CA ASP A 20 -52.56 -2.79 20.77
C ASP A 20 -52.43 -1.77 21.95
N ILE A 21 -52.47 -0.43 21.81
CA ILE A 21 -53.52 0.50 21.27
C ILE A 21 -52.91 1.91 20.92
N SER A 22 -53.64 2.76 20.18
CA SER A 22 -53.34 4.15 19.76
C SER A 22 -53.66 5.24 20.84
N SER A 23 -53.80 6.57 20.63
CA SER A 23 -53.86 7.50 19.46
C SER A 23 -53.59 8.98 19.90
N ASP A 24 -53.80 9.96 18.99
CA ASP A 24 -54.15 11.39 19.22
C ASP A 24 -53.01 12.40 19.57
N LEU A 25 -52.67 13.39 18.71
CA LEU A 25 -53.26 14.73 18.43
C LEU A 25 -52.95 15.77 19.56
N GLU A 26 -52.61 17.06 19.38
CA GLU A 26 -52.74 18.09 18.31
C GLU A 26 -51.47 19.00 18.22
N GLN A 27 -51.00 19.45 17.05
CA GLN A 27 -51.16 20.80 16.42
C GLN A 27 -51.09 22.09 17.30
N GLN A 28 -50.14 22.98 16.96
CA GLN A 28 -50.36 24.45 16.92
C GLN A 28 -49.42 25.16 15.92
N ASN A 29 -49.83 26.34 15.44
CA ASN A 29 -49.41 26.97 14.17
C ASN A 29 -48.74 28.36 14.34
N TYR A 30 -47.68 28.62 13.55
CA TYR A 30 -47.36 29.89 12.80
C TYR A 30 -47.26 31.26 13.55
N PRO A 31 -46.63 32.35 13.01
CA PRO A 31 -46.47 32.67 11.58
C PRO A 31 -45.12 33.24 11.08
N VAL A 32 -45.12 33.48 9.76
CA VAL A 32 -44.07 34.12 8.92
C VAL A 32 -44.38 35.61 8.73
N VAL A 33 -43.36 36.47 8.66
CA VAL A 33 -43.41 37.80 8.02
C VAL A 33 -42.08 38.06 7.26
N LEU A 34 -42.15 38.84 6.17
CA LEU A 34 -41.10 39.11 5.19
C LEU A 34 -40.46 40.50 5.33
N ASP A 35 -39.33 40.69 4.63
CA ASP A 35 -38.73 41.93 4.09
C ASP A 35 -38.42 43.13 5.00
N GLU A 36 -37.16 43.62 4.96
CA GLU A 36 -36.84 44.77 4.09
C GLU A 36 -35.32 45.00 3.87
N LYS A 37 -35.01 45.86 2.89
CA LYS A 37 -33.65 46.20 2.41
C LYS A 37 -32.98 47.28 3.27
N ASN A 38 -31.65 47.40 3.16
CA ASN A 38 -31.01 48.72 3.05
C ASN A 38 -29.62 48.65 2.39
N GLU A 39 -29.39 49.55 1.43
CA GLU A 39 -28.08 49.82 0.82
C GLU A 39 -27.31 50.86 1.65
N PHE A 40 -25.98 50.90 1.52
CA PHE A 40 -25.26 52.17 1.69
C PHE A 40 -24.05 52.31 0.75
N VAL A 41 -24.15 53.36 -0.07
CA VAL A 41 -23.12 54.09 -0.83
C VAL A 41 -21.77 54.17 -0.08
N GLY A 42 -20.57 54.14 -0.69
CA GLY A 42 -20.17 54.19 -2.10
C GLY A 42 -18.99 55.17 -2.31
N LYS A 43 -18.21 55.04 -3.40
CA LYS A 43 -17.39 56.13 -3.98
C LYS A 43 -16.80 55.76 -5.34
N VAL A 44 -17.18 56.51 -6.36
CA VAL A 44 -16.54 56.56 -7.68
C VAL A 44 -15.92 57.94 -7.82
N ASN A 45 -14.74 58.03 -8.44
CA ASN A 45 -14.30 59.24 -9.14
C ASN A 45 -13.81 58.83 -10.53
N SER A 46 -14.66 59.16 -11.50
CA SER A 46 -14.39 59.78 -12.82
C SER A 46 -12.92 60.20 -13.13
N ILE A 47 -12.48 60.30 -14.39
CA ILE A 47 -12.95 61.27 -15.41
C ILE A 47 -12.47 60.86 -16.83
N SER A 48 -13.44 60.69 -17.76
CA SER A 48 -13.49 61.23 -19.16
C SER A 48 -12.37 60.93 -20.21
N ASN A 49 -12.56 61.08 -21.55
CA ASN A 49 -13.74 61.47 -22.34
C ASN A 49 -13.64 61.09 -23.86
N THR A 50 -14.81 60.86 -24.49
CA THR A 50 -15.23 61.19 -25.88
C THR A 50 -14.47 60.78 -27.18
N ASN A 51 -15.21 60.05 -28.04
CA ASN A 51 -15.58 60.31 -29.46
C ASN A 51 -14.46 60.56 -30.52
N SER A 52 -14.47 59.96 -31.73
CA SER A 52 -15.52 60.10 -32.76
C SER A 52 -15.20 59.39 -34.12
N ASN A 53 -16.26 58.94 -34.81
CA ASN A 53 -16.58 58.98 -36.26
C ASN A 53 -15.57 58.69 -37.42
N THR A 54 -15.91 57.64 -38.19
CA THR A 54 -16.20 57.64 -39.66
C THR A 54 -15.10 57.46 -40.75
N GLU A 55 -15.17 56.28 -41.41
CA GLU A 55 -14.95 55.88 -42.83
C GLU A 55 -13.84 56.44 -43.78
N LYS A 56 -13.19 55.47 -44.48
CA LYS A 56 -12.67 55.46 -45.89
C LYS A 56 -11.58 56.49 -46.28
N HIS A 57 -10.38 56.10 -46.76
CA HIS A 57 -10.13 55.32 -47.98
C HIS A 57 -8.61 55.02 -48.20
N ALA A 58 -8.32 54.27 -49.28
CA ALA A 58 -7.03 54.13 -50.00
C ALA A 58 -5.92 53.18 -49.44
N ILE A 59 -5.37 52.40 -50.38
CA ILE A 59 -4.27 51.43 -50.25
C ILE A 59 -2.99 52.09 -50.77
N TYR A 60 -1.84 51.88 -50.11
CA TYR A 60 -0.52 51.69 -50.74
C TYR A 60 0.45 51.03 -49.74
N GLU A 61 1.30 50.13 -50.23
CA GLU A 61 2.24 49.31 -49.43
C GLU A 61 3.58 50.00 -49.17
N SER A 62 4.20 49.74 -48.01
CA SER A 62 5.68 49.71 -47.89
C SER A 62 6.19 48.97 -46.63
N VAL A 63 6.65 47.73 -46.83
CA VAL A 63 7.91 47.12 -46.36
C VAL A 63 8.30 47.10 -44.86
N SER A 64 8.70 45.88 -44.42
CA SER A 64 9.53 45.47 -43.27
C SER A 64 9.06 45.78 -41.84
N ASN A 65 8.67 44.71 -41.12
CA ASN A 65 8.70 44.62 -39.66
C ASN A 65 9.72 43.55 -39.23
N ASP A 66 10.22 43.67 -38.01
CA ASP A 66 11.35 42.90 -37.48
C ASP A 66 11.06 41.40 -37.26
N ASP A 67 12.01 40.55 -37.65
CA ASP A 67 12.08 39.12 -37.30
C ASP A 67 13.27 38.89 -36.36
N ASP A 68 13.01 38.77 -35.07
CA ASP A 68 14.02 38.42 -34.06
C ASP A 68 13.43 37.50 -32.97
N THR A 69 12.95 36.32 -33.38
CA THR A 69 12.56 35.20 -32.49
C THR A 69 12.87 33.82 -33.09
N ASN A 70 14.16 33.47 -33.19
CA ASN A 70 14.57 32.07 -33.29
C ASN A 70 14.51 31.37 -31.92
N ASP A 71 14.55 30.03 -31.93
CA ASP A 71 14.64 29.12 -30.77
C ASP A 71 13.34 28.74 -30.01
N LEU A 72 12.23 28.51 -30.73
CA LEU A 72 11.04 27.84 -30.13
C LEU A 72 10.33 26.77 -31.01
N TYR A 73 10.99 26.24 -32.03
CA TYR A 73 10.48 25.09 -32.81
C TYR A 73 11.59 24.09 -33.19
N ALA A 74 12.01 23.28 -32.21
CA ALA A 74 12.82 22.08 -32.42
C ALA A 74 12.06 20.80 -32.02
N ILE A 75 10.77 20.72 -32.36
CA ILE A 75 9.96 19.49 -32.25
C ILE A 75 10.04 18.74 -33.59
N GLU A 76 11.24 18.30 -33.98
CA GLU A 76 11.40 17.42 -35.15
C GLU A 76 12.63 16.52 -35.04
N SER A 77 12.39 15.28 -34.58
CA SER A 77 13.24 14.06 -34.75
C SER A 77 12.90 12.95 -33.73
N ALA A 78 11.73 13.00 -33.09
CA ALA A 78 11.18 11.82 -32.41
C ALA A 78 10.88 10.74 -33.47
N ILE A 79 11.76 9.72 -33.54
CA ILE A 79 11.64 8.57 -34.45
C ILE A 79 10.23 8.00 -34.40
N GLU A 80 9.53 7.99 -35.54
CA GLU A 80 8.19 7.42 -35.70
C GLU A 80 8.15 5.94 -35.30
N THR A 81 7.88 5.70 -34.02
CA THR A 81 7.67 4.37 -33.48
C THR A 81 6.17 4.15 -33.42
N LYS A 82 5.66 3.11 -34.10
CA LYS A 82 4.21 2.81 -34.28
C LYS A 82 3.46 2.48 -32.97
N LEU A 83 3.26 3.47 -32.10
CA LEU A 83 2.48 3.42 -30.86
C LEU A 83 1.58 4.66 -30.75
N SER A 84 0.81 4.94 -31.81
CA SER A 84 0.16 6.25 -31.99
C SER A 84 -1.19 6.46 -31.29
N TRP A 85 -1.73 5.47 -30.56
CA TRP A 85 -3.03 5.62 -29.86
C TRP A 85 -2.89 5.63 -28.34
N PHE A 86 -2.14 4.69 -27.74
CA PHE A 86 -1.91 4.65 -26.30
C PHE A 86 -1.24 5.94 -25.80
N ASN A 87 -0.27 6.47 -26.53
CA ASN A 87 0.39 7.73 -26.16
C ASN A 87 -0.57 8.94 -26.27
N ARG A 88 -1.48 8.94 -27.26
CA ARG A 88 -2.52 9.98 -27.37
C ARG A 88 -3.53 9.89 -26.23
N LEU A 89 -3.92 8.68 -25.82
CA LEU A 89 -4.80 8.45 -24.67
C LEU A 89 -4.12 8.83 -23.35
N ALA A 90 -2.84 8.47 -23.17
CA ALA A 90 -2.07 8.84 -21.97
C ALA A 90 -1.89 10.36 -21.85
N VAL A 91 -1.61 11.06 -22.96
CA VAL A 91 -1.55 12.53 -23.01
C VAL A 91 -2.94 13.14 -22.74
N TYR A 92 -4.01 12.60 -23.33
CA TYR A 92 -5.38 13.05 -23.09
C TYR A 92 -5.83 12.88 -21.62
N LEU A 93 -5.40 11.80 -20.97
CA LEU A 93 -5.67 11.52 -19.54
C LEU A 93 -4.65 12.20 -18.59
N ASN A 94 -3.72 12.99 -19.13
CA ASN A 94 -2.65 13.65 -18.38
C ASN A 94 -1.88 12.68 -17.44
N ALA A 95 -1.63 11.46 -17.94
CA ALA A 95 -0.96 10.39 -17.23
C ALA A 95 0.57 10.59 -17.22
N GLU A 96 1.22 10.24 -16.12
CA GLU A 96 2.67 10.40 -15.96
C GLU A 96 3.43 9.48 -16.93
N THR A 97 4.07 10.07 -17.94
CA THR A 97 4.82 9.34 -18.98
C THR A 97 6.25 9.02 -18.58
N LYS A 98 6.82 9.74 -17.60
CA LYS A 98 8.20 9.54 -17.13
C LYS A 98 8.36 8.16 -16.50
N GLY A 99 9.44 7.47 -16.86
CA GLY A 99 9.74 6.12 -16.42
C GLY A 99 10.70 6.13 -15.24
N ILE A 100 11.86 5.50 -15.47
CA ILE A 100 12.91 5.29 -14.46
C ILE A 100 14.02 6.36 -14.51
N GLU A 101 13.91 7.33 -15.42
CA GLU A 101 14.86 8.44 -15.52
C GLU A 101 14.83 9.30 -14.23
N PRO A 102 15.97 9.83 -13.76
CA PRO A 102 16.03 10.71 -12.60
C PRO A 102 15.13 11.94 -12.77
N VAL A 103 14.44 12.34 -11.70
CA VAL A 103 13.66 13.58 -11.65
C VAL A 103 14.61 14.76 -11.40
N SER A 104 14.64 15.69 -12.34
CA SER A 104 15.50 16.88 -12.32
C SER A 104 15.08 17.85 -11.19
N VAL A 105 15.74 18.99 -11.04
CA VAL A 105 15.34 19.96 -10.01
C VAL A 105 14.11 20.76 -10.46
N GLU A 106 13.99 20.96 -11.76
CA GLU A 106 12.98 21.78 -12.46
C GLU A 106 11.63 21.06 -12.59
N GLU A 107 11.65 19.72 -12.66
CA GLU A 107 10.44 18.87 -12.69
C GLU A 107 9.78 18.66 -11.32
N ARG A 108 10.44 19.10 -10.23
CA ARG A 108 9.92 18.92 -8.86
C ARG A 108 8.86 19.96 -8.57
N ASN A 109 7.80 19.53 -7.90
CA ASN A 109 6.70 20.40 -7.51
C ASN A 109 7.10 21.23 -6.27
N PRO A 110 7.22 22.58 -6.35
CA PRO A 110 7.58 23.43 -5.22
C PRO A 110 6.57 23.33 -4.06
N ASP A 111 5.31 23.05 -4.38
CA ASP A 111 4.20 22.97 -3.43
C ASP A 111 4.02 21.57 -2.81
N GLU A 112 4.87 20.59 -3.18
CA GLU A 112 4.74 19.21 -2.69
C GLU A 112 5.06 19.11 -1.21
N SER A 113 4.01 18.98 -0.40
CA SER A 113 4.13 18.93 1.04
C SER A 113 4.48 17.53 1.51
N VAL A 114 5.35 17.43 2.53
CA VAL A 114 5.59 16.17 3.25
C VAL A 114 4.28 15.58 3.82
N VAL A 115 3.28 16.42 4.12
CA VAL A 115 1.95 15.98 4.57
C VAL A 115 1.19 15.25 3.45
N SER A 116 1.44 15.58 2.18
CA SER A 116 0.87 14.90 1.00
C SER A 116 1.28 13.42 1.02
N ALA A 117 2.58 13.14 0.98
CA ALA A 117 3.10 11.78 1.05
C ALA A 117 2.70 11.05 2.35
N ALA A 118 2.73 11.74 3.51
CA ALA A 118 2.27 11.14 4.77
C ALA A 118 0.77 10.74 4.70
N SER A 119 -0.09 11.57 4.10
CA SER A 119 -1.52 11.27 3.93
C SER A 119 -1.80 10.16 2.91
N MET A 120 -0.98 10.06 1.86
CA MET A 120 -1.02 8.96 0.89
C MET A 120 -0.67 7.62 1.57
N TRP A 121 0.45 7.55 2.31
CA TRP A 121 0.81 6.37 3.11
C TRP A 121 -0.23 6.05 4.18
N PHE A 122 -0.83 7.08 4.78
CA PHE A 122 -1.94 6.91 5.72
C PHE A 122 -3.10 6.17 5.07
N SER A 123 -3.50 6.59 3.86
CA SER A 123 -4.62 5.98 3.16
C SER A 123 -4.32 4.62 2.52
N ALA A 124 -3.10 4.36 2.10
CA ALA A 124 -2.70 3.03 1.63
C ALA A 124 -2.80 1.98 2.76
N ASN A 125 -2.62 2.38 4.02
CA ASN A 125 -2.62 1.48 5.17
C ASN A 125 -3.92 1.48 5.99
N MET A 126 -4.78 2.51 5.88
CA MET A 126 -6.11 2.56 6.51
C MET A 126 -7.14 1.71 5.73
N VAL A 127 -6.88 0.40 5.64
CA VAL A 127 -7.56 -0.54 4.72
C VAL A 127 -7.85 -1.89 5.37
N ILE A 128 -8.80 -2.63 4.80
CA ILE A 128 -9.24 -3.93 5.33
C ILE A 128 -8.12 -5.00 5.37
N ALA A 129 -7.13 -4.93 4.48
CA ALA A 129 -6.00 -5.86 4.47
C ALA A 129 -5.11 -5.76 5.74
N ALA A 130 -4.80 -4.55 6.20
CA ALA A 130 -4.05 -4.34 7.44
C ALA A 130 -4.86 -4.81 8.67
N TYR A 131 -6.18 -4.62 8.65
CA TYR A 131 -7.08 -5.18 9.65
C TYR A 131 -7.10 -6.71 9.63
N ALA A 132 -7.15 -7.34 8.46
CA ALA A 132 -7.14 -8.79 8.33
C ALA A 132 -5.83 -9.41 8.85
N LEU A 133 -4.69 -8.77 8.58
CA LEU A 133 -3.37 -9.20 9.07
C LEU A 133 -3.33 -9.28 10.61
N GLY A 134 -3.87 -8.26 11.28
CA GLY A 134 -3.90 -8.21 12.74
C GLY A 134 -4.67 -9.37 13.38
N GLY A 135 -5.66 -9.92 12.67
CA GLY A 135 -6.43 -11.08 13.12
C GLY A 135 -5.64 -12.38 13.18
N LEU A 136 -4.51 -12.49 12.47
CA LEU A 136 -3.66 -13.69 12.49
C LEU A 136 -3.06 -13.98 13.88
N GLY A 137 -2.79 -12.94 14.68
CA GLY A 137 -2.20 -13.08 16.01
C GLY A 137 -3.01 -14.04 16.90
N PRO A 138 -4.31 -13.77 17.14
CA PRO A 138 -5.17 -14.70 17.86
C PRO A 138 -5.58 -15.96 17.09
N LEU A 139 -5.96 -15.84 15.81
CA LEU A 139 -6.64 -16.94 15.10
C LEU A 139 -5.67 -18.01 14.56
N ILE A 140 -4.46 -17.62 14.17
CA ILE A 140 -3.44 -18.53 13.64
C ILE A 140 -2.35 -18.78 14.67
N TYR A 141 -1.76 -17.72 15.21
CA TYR A 141 -0.63 -17.80 16.15
C TYR A 141 -1.06 -18.02 17.61
N GLN A 142 -2.37 -18.10 17.90
CA GLN A 142 -2.93 -18.40 19.23
C GLN A 142 -2.39 -17.46 20.33
N LEU A 143 -2.04 -16.23 19.94
CA LEU A 143 -1.58 -15.19 20.85
C LEU A 143 -2.78 -14.47 21.44
N ASN A 144 -2.70 -14.15 22.73
CA ASN A 144 -3.71 -13.30 23.35
C ASN A 144 -3.66 -11.87 22.78
N PHE A 145 -4.66 -11.04 23.07
CA PHE A 145 -4.74 -9.69 22.54
C PHE A 145 -3.51 -8.85 22.90
N GLY A 146 -3.16 -8.76 24.19
CA GLY A 146 -2.04 -7.94 24.64
C GLY A 146 -0.68 -8.33 24.03
N THR A 147 -0.41 -9.63 23.88
CA THR A 147 0.80 -10.13 23.19
C THR A 147 0.76 -9.75 21.71
N SER A 148 -0.39 -9.92 21.06
CA SER A 148 -0.58 -9.51 19.66
C SER A 148 -0.34 -8.01 19.48
N VAL A 149 -0.84 -7.16 20.37
CA VAL A 149 -0.62 -5.70 20.36
C VAL A 149 0.87 -5.36 20.48
N LEU A 150 1.61 -6.01 21.38
CA LEU A 150 3.05 -5.77 21.54
C LEU A 150 3.82 -6.18 20.28
N VAL A 151 3.51 -7.34 19.69
CA VAL A 151 4.11 -7.78 18.42
C VAL A 151 3.81 -6.79 17.30
N ILE A 152 2.54 -6.39 17.16
CA ILE A 152 2.10 -5.38 16.18
C ILE A 152 2.93 -4.11 16.33
N ILE A 153 3.06 -3.54 17.53
CA ILE A 153 3.78 -2.28 17.73
C ILE A 153 5.26 -2.42 17.38
N PHE A 154 5.97 -3.40 17.96
CA PHE A 154 7.43 -3.49 17.81
C PHE A 154 7.86 -3.89 16.39
N PHE A 155 7.21 -4.88 15.77
CA PHE A 155 7.61 -5.33 14.43
C PHE A 155 7.15 -4.37 13.32
N ASN A 156 6.04 -3.65 13.48
CA ASN A 156 5.71 -2.54 12.56
C ASN A 156 6.77 -1.43 12.64
N ILE A 157 7.24 -1.04 13.83
CA ILE A 157 8.31 -0.05 13.98
C ILE A 157 9.56 -0.50 13.22
N LEU A 158 9.99 -1.76 13.38
CA LEU A 158 11.13 -2.31 12.64
C LEU A 158 10.91 -2.26 11.11
N GLY A 159 9.70 -2.56 10.64
CA GLY A 159 9.38 -2.59 9.21
C GLY A 159 9.22 -1.22 8.55
N LEU A 160 8.65 -0.24 9.24
CA LEU A 160 8.39 1.11 8.68
C LEU A 160 9.62 2.03 8.69
N LEU A 161 10.62 1.76 9.53
CA LEU A 161 11.84 2.58 9.63
C LEU A 161 12.65 2.61 8.31
N PRO A 162 12.90 1.47 7.62
CA PRO A 162 13.48 1.47 6.27
C PRO A 162 12.66 2.28 5.26
N VAL A 163 11.33 2.18 5.29
CA VAL A 163 10.43 2.92 4.39
C VAL A 163 10.64 4.43 4.56
N ALA A 164 10.49 4.94 5.77
CA ALA A 164 10.67 6.36 6.07
C ALA A 164 12.11 6.85 5.77
N TYR A 165 13.12 5.99 5.92
CA TYR A 165 14.51 6.32 5.64
C TYR A 165 14.80 6.39 4.13
N PHE A 166 14.38 5.40 3.34
CA PHE A 166 14.58 5.41 1.89
C PHE A 166 13.72 6.48 1.19
N SER A 167 12.59 6.91 1.77
CA SER A 167 11.86 8.10 1.33
C SER A 167 12.71 9.39 1.36
N ILE A 168 13.79 9.47 2.14
CA ILE A 168 14.73 10.61 2.08
C ILE A 168 15.52 10.60 0.75
N PHE A 169 15.86 9.43 0.23
CA PHE A 169 16.70 9.30 -0.97
C PHE A 169 15.98 9.75 -2.24
N GLY A 170 14.64 9.58 -2.33
CA GLY A 170 13.85 10.11 -3.44
C GLY A 170 13.95 11.63 -3.51
N CYS A 171 13.71 12.30 -2.39
CA CYS A 171 13.88 13.74 -2.27
C CYS A 171 15.33 14.19 -2.54
N GLU A 172 16.34 13.51 -2.02
CA GLU A 172 17.74 13.94 -2.19
C GLU A 172 18.29 13.74 -3.62
N LEU A 173 17.97 12.60 -4.24
CA LEU A 173 18.62 12.13 -5.47
C LEU A 173 17.71 12.15 -6.70
N GLY A 174 16.39 12.29 -6.53
CA GLY A 174 15.43 12.20 -7.65
C GLY A 174 15.30 10.80 -8.26
N LEU A 175 15.80 9.76 -7.56
CA LEU A 175 15.86 8.38 -8.05
C LEU A 175 14.70 7.53 -7.52
N ARG A 176 14.07 6.79 -8.44
CA ARG A 176 13.13 5.70 -8.11
C ARG A 176 13.83 4.57 -7.36
N GLN A 177 13.12 3.84 -6.51
CA GLN A 177 13.73 2.97 -5.50
C GLN A 177 14.49 1.79 -6.13
N MET A 178 13.96 1.20 -7.20
CA MET A 178 14.64 0.13 -7.94
C MET A 178 15.80 0.63 -8.83
N VAL A 179 15.89 1.94 -9.09
CA VAL A 179 17.04 2.57 -9.76
C VAL A 179 18.13 2.91 -8.74
N LEU A 180 17.74 3.52 -7.62
CA LEU A 180 18.59 3.75 -6.46
C LEU A 180 19.27 2.46 -5.99
N SER A 181 18.54 1.34 -6.02
CA SER A 181 19.06 0.00 -5.75
C SER A 181 20.35 -0.33 -6.51
N ARG A 182 20.57 0.21 -7.72
CA ARG A 182 21.79 -0.01 -8.51
C ARG A 182 23.04 0.55 -7.83
N PHE A 183 22.90 1.66 -7.10
CA PHE A 183 23.97 2.24 -6.28
C PHE A 183 24.13 1.52 -4.93
N LEU A 184 23.04 1.01 -4.37
CA LEU A 184 22.99 0.45 -3.01
C LEU A 184 23.35 -1.05 -2.92
N LEU A 185 23.05 -1.84 -3.95
CA LEU A 185 23.27 -3.30 -3.98
C LEU A 185 24.15 -3.74 -5.17
N GLY A 186 24.51 -2.80 -6.04
CA GLY A 186 25.11 -3.05 -7.34
C GLY A 186 24.11 -3.49 -8.42
N ASN A 187 24.47 -3.22 -9.67
CA ASN A 187 23.57 -3.31 -10.82
C ASN A 187 23.02 -4.72 -11.09
N LEU A 188 23.81 -5.79 -10.90
CA LEU A 188 23.33 -7.16 -11.04
C LEU A 188 22.25 -7.48 -9.98
N THR A 189 22.58 -7.26 -8.71
CA THR A 189 21.69 -7.52 -7.56
C THR A 189 20.41 -6.70 -7.66
N ALA A 190 20.51 -5.42 -8.04
CA ALA A 190 19.38 -4.52 -8.18
C ALA A 190 18.36 -5.01 -9.22
N ARG A 191 18.80 -5.65 -10.31
CA ARG A 191 17.90 -6.25 -11.31
C ARG A 191 17.21 -7.51 -10.80
N ILE A 192 17.91 -8.32 -9.98
CA ILE A 192 17.31 -9.47 -9.29
C ILE A 192 16.22 -8.99 -8.34
N PHE A 193 16.50 -7.98 -7.50
CA PHE A 193 15.48 -7.38 -6.63
C PHE A 193 14.35 -6.68 -7.41
N ALA A 194 14.62 -6.09 -8.58
CA ALA A 194 13.57 -5.51 -9.43
C ALA A 194 12.59 -6.58 -9.94
N LEU A 195 13.10 -7.76 -10.33
CA LEU A 195 12.27 -8.91 -10.70
C LEU A 195 11.46 -9.42 -9.50
N ILE A 196 12.10 -9.60 -8.34
CA ILE A 196 11.40 -9.98 -7.09
C ILE A 196 10.31 -8.96 -6.77
N ASN A 197 10.58 -7.66 -6.94
CA ASN A 197 9.62 -6.60 -6.65
C ASN A 197 8.42 -6.59 -7.61
N VAL A 198 8.62 -6.92 -8.89
CA VAL A 198 7.50 -7.08 -9.84
C VAL A 198 6.58 -8.23 -9.39
N VAL A 199 7.15 -9.36 -8.95
CA VAL A 199 6.38 -10.48 -8.38
C VAL A 199 5.69 -10.06 -7.07
N ALA A 200 6.38 -9.30 -6.22
CA ALA A 200 5.83 -8.78 -4.97
C ALA A 200 4.63 -7.85 -5.22
N CYS A 201 4.69 -6.92 -6.18
CA CYS A 201 3.55 -6.05 -6.51
C CYS A 201 2.31 -6.83 -6.95
N VAL A 202 2.48 -7.95 -7.68
CA VAL A 202 1.36 -8.86 -8.03
C VAL A 202 0.85 -9.59 -6.79
N GLY A 203 1.75 -10.12 -5.95
CA GLY A 203 1.41 -10.75 -4.66
C GLY A 203 0.62 -9.84 -3.72
N TRP A 204 1.03 -8.57 -3.62
CA TRP A 204 0.34 -7.53 -2.88
C TRP A 204 -1.06 -7.26 -3.45
N GLY A 205 -1.15 -7.09 -4.77
CA GLY A 205 -2.42 -6.97 -5.47
C GLY A 205 -3.37 -8.12 -5.14
N ILE A 206 -2.87 -9.37 -5.09
CA ILE A 206 -3.64 -10.55 -4.73
C ILE A 206 -4.12 -10.48 -3.28
N VAL A 207 -3.21 -10.27 -2.31
CA VAL A 207 -3.57 -10.28 -0.88
C VAL A 207 -4.68 -9.29 -0.59
N ASN A 208 -4.54 -8.03 -1.03
CA ASN A 208 -5.53 -7.00 -0.76
C ASN A 208 -6.87 -7.29 -1.45
N THR A 209 -6.81 -7.76 -2.70
CA THR A 209 -8.01 -8.07 -3.51
C THR A 209 -8.81 -9.21 -2.91
N VAL A 210 -8.17 -10.26 -2.39
CA VAL A 210 -8.87 -11.41 -1.83
C VAL A 210 -9.63 -11.04 -0.55
N VAL A 211 -9.03 -10.28 0.38
CA VAL A 211 -9.73 -9.81 1.60
C VAL A 211 -11.01 -9.03 1.24
N SER A 212 -10.91 -8.12 0.26
CA SER A 212 -12.06 -7.37 -0.21
C SER A 212 -13.09 -8.25 -0.92
N ALA A 213 -12.67 -9.25 -1.70
CA ALA A 213 -13.58 -10.18 -2.37
C ALA A 213 -14.36 -11.05 -1.37
N GLN A 214 -13.70 -11.52 -0.30
CA GLN A 214 -14.36 -12.21 0.83
C GLN A 214 -15.43 -11.30 1.46
N LEU A 215 -15.08 -10.04 1.76
CA LEU A 215 -16.02 -9.09 2.36
C LEU A 215 -17.21 -8.74 1.43
N LEU A 216 -16.98 -8.64 0.11
CA LEU A 216 -18.05 -8.46 -0.89
C LEU A 216 -18.95 -9.69 -1.04
N ASN A 217 -18.41 -10.90 -0.92
CA ASN A 217 -19.19 -12.12 -1.00
C ASN A 217 -20.20 -12.26 0.15
N MET A 218 -19.88 -11.74 1.34
CA MET A 218 -20.82 -11.71 2.46
C MET A 218 -21.99 -10.71 2.28
N VAL A 219 -21.87 -9.73 1.39
CA VAL A 219 -22.97 -8.78 1.13
C VAL A 219 -24.17 -9.53 0.52
N ASN A 220 -25.38 -9.22 0.98
CA ASN A 220 -26.61 -9.95 0.65
C ASN A 220 -26.64 -11.46 1.00
N HIS A 221 -25.73 -11.96 1.85
CA HIS A 221 -25.71 -13.38 2.28
C HIS A 221 -27.08 -13.87 2.80
N ALA A 222 -27.80 -13.03 3.56
CA ALA A 222 -29.12 -13.36 4.09
C ALA A 222 -30.24 -13.53 3.04
N SER A 223 -30.06 -13.04 1.81
CA SER A 223 -31.01 -13.22 0.70
C SER A 223 -30.53 -14.23 -0.36
N GLY A 224 -29.35 -14.84 -0.18
CA GLY A 224 -28.76 -15.78 -1.12
C GLY A 224 -28.26 -15.16 -2.44
N HIS A 225 -28.29 -13.83 -2.55
CA HIS A 225 -27.82 -13.07 -3.72
C HIS A 225 -26.37 -12.59 -3.52
N GLU A 226 -25.51 -13.51 -3.11
CA GLU A 226 -24.09 -13.25 -2.84
C GLU A 226 -23.30 -12.91 -4.11
N CYS A 227 -22.33 -12.00 -3.98
CA CYS A 227 -21.33 -11.80 -5.01
C CYS A 227 -20.33 -12.98 -4.99
N PRO A 228 -20.13 -13.75 -6.08
CA PRO A 228 -19.12 -14.81 -6.08
C PRO A 228 -17.71 -14.23 -5.88
N LEU A 229 -16.83 -14.94 -5.15
CA LEU A 229 -15.46 -14.47 -4.84
C LEU A 229 -14.69 -14.00 -6.09
N TRP A 230 -14.80 -14.75 -7.20
CA TRP A 230 -14.16 -14.39 -8.47
C TRP A 230 -14.66 -13.06 -9.05
N ALA A 231 -15.96 -12.75 -8.88
CA ALA A 231 -16.57 -11.51 -9.31
C ALA A 231 -16.13 -10.36 -8.38
N GLY A 232 -16.02 -10.62 -7.07
CA GLY A 232 -15.41 -9.70 -6.11
C GLY A 232 -13.98 -9.29 -6.52
N CYS A 233 -13.14 -10.26 -6.93
CA CYS A 233 -11.80 -9.96 -7.45
C CYS A 233 -11.82 -9.06 -8.69
N LEU A 234 -12.71 -9.36 -9.66
CA LEU A 234 -12.86 -8.54 -10.88
C LEU A 234 -13.34 -7.12 -10.58
N ILE A 235 -14.26 -6.94 -9.64
CA ILE A 235 -14.75 -5.62 -9.21
C ILE A 235 -13.59 -4.79 -8.63
N ILE A 236 -12.86 -5.35 -7.66
CA ILE A 236 -11.79 -4.63 -6.97
C ILE A 236 -10.62 -4.28 -7.91
N VAL A 237 -10.18 -5.22 -8.76
CA VAL A 237 -9.11 -4.94 -9.72
C VAL A 237 -9.60 -4.03 -10.86
N GLY A 238 -10.84 -4.18 -11.32
CA GLY A 238 -11.45 -3.28 -12.29
C GLY A 238 -11.50 -1.83 -11.78
N CYS A 239 -11.84 -1.62 -10.52
CA CYS A 239 -11.79 -0.30 -9.88
C CYS A 239 -10.35 0.20 -9.68
N THR A 240 -9.40 -0.68 -9.34
CA THR A 240 -7.97 -0.33 -9.30
C THR A 240 -7.48 0.18 -10.66
N VAL A 241 -7.76 -0.57 -11.73
CA VAL A 241 -7.45 -0.18 -13.11
C VAL A 241 -8.12 1.16 -13.44
N ALA A 242 -9.41 1.33 -13.18
CA ALA A 242 -10.10 2.60 -13.42
C ALA A 242 -9.40 3.80 -12.74
N VAL A 243 -9.11 3.71 -11.43
CA VAL A 243 -8.44 4.81 -10.71
C VAL A 243 -7.02 5.07 -11.23
N THR A 244 -6.22 4.03 -11.51
CA THR A 244 -4.86 4.20 -12.06
C THR A 244 -4.84 4.84 -13.46
N PHE A 245 -5.94 4.78 -14.22
CA PHE A 245 -6.05 5.38 -15.55
C PHE A 245 -6.54 6.84 -15.54
N PHE A 246 -7.23 7.31 -14.50
CA PHE A 246 -7.78 8.67 -14.44
C PHE A 246 -6.74 9.79 -14.15
N GLY A 247 -5.44 9.47 -14.19
CA GLY A 247 -4.35 10.43 -14.12
C GLY A 247 -4.01 10.94 -12.72
N TYR A 248 -2.85 11.61 -12.63
CA TYR A 248 -2.20 12.05 -11.37
C TYR A 248 -3.13 12.79 -10.41
N ARG A 249 -3.97 13.70 -10.94
CA ARG A 249 -4.89 14.53 -10.16
C ARG A 249 -6.01 13.72 -9.49
N VAL A 250 -6.53 12.68 -10.14
CA VAL A 250 -7.59 11.83 -9.56
C VAL A 250 -6.99 10.87 -8.54
N ILE A 251 -5.82 10.30 -8.85
CA ILE A 251 -5.05 9.45 -7.92
C ILE A 251 -4.79 10.19 -6.61
N HIS A 252 -4.19 11.38 -6.64
CA HIS A 252 -3.91 12.14 -5.42
C HIS A 252 -5.15 12.65 -4.69
N ALA A 253 -6.22 13.03 -5.40
CA ALA A 253 -7.47 13.39 -4.74
C ALA A 253 -8.08 12.18 -4.01
N TYR A 254 -7.99 10.99 -4.60
CA TYR A 254 -8.45 9.75 -3.99
C TYR A 254 -7.57 9.38 -2.78
N GLU A 255 -6.25 9.25 -2.97
CA GLU A 255 -5.28 8.89 -1.91
C GLU A 255 -5.33 9.83 -0.69
N LYS A 256 -5.57 11.13 -0.89
CA LYS A 256 -5.66 12.11 0.19
C LYS A 256 -6.87 11.91 1.11
N TRP A 257 -7.97 11.35 0.60
CA TRP A 257 -9.26 11.33 1.28
C TRP A 257 -9.89 9.94 1.46
N SER A 258 -9.44 8.91 0.75
CA SER A 258 -10.04 7.56 0.79
C SER A 258 -9.99 6.89 2.15
N TRP A 259 -9.09 7.31 3.05
CA TRP A 259 -9.00 6.81 4.43
C TRP A 259 -10.16 7.26 5.33
N VAL A 260 -10.75 8.44 5.08
CA VAL A 260 -11.78 9.05 5.93
C VAL A 260 -13.00 8.13 6.11
N PRO A 261 -13.63 7.63 5.03
CA PRO A 261 -14.75 6.69 5.16
C PRO A 261 -14.33 5.37 5.83
N ASN A 262 -13.15 4.82 5.51
CA ASN A 262 -12.67 3.57 6.10
C ASN A 262 -12.49 3.70 7.62
N PHE A 263 -11.86 4.79 8.07
CA PHE A 263 -11.66 5.11 9.48
C PHE A 263 -12.98 5.24 10.22
N ALA A 264 -13.98 5.90 9.62
CA ALA A 264 -15.32 5.97 10.20
C ALA A 264 -15.96 4.57 10.39
N VAL A 265 -15.81 3.66 9.42
CA VAL A 265 -16.30 2.27 9.58
C VAL A 265 -15.51 1.50 10.63
N PHE A 266 -14.19 1.69 10.74
CA PHE A 266 -13.40 1.08 11.82
C PHE A 266 -13.82 1.57 13.21
N LEU A 267 -14.18 2.85 13.38
CA LEU A 267 -14.78 3.35 14.62
C LEU A 267 -16.14 2.67 14.92
N VAL A 268 -16.94 2.38 13.89
CA VAL A 268 -18.17 1.60 14.01
C VAL A 268 -17.89 0.16 14.45
N ILE A 269 -16.84 -0.49 13.93
CA ILE A 269 -16.39 -1.82 14.38
C ILE A 269 -16.01 -1.77 15.87
N ILE A 270 -15.24 -0.77 16.33
CA ILE A 270 -14.91 -0.59 17.76
C ILE A 270 -16.20 -0.48 18.60
N ALA A 271 -17.16 0.34 18.19
CA ALA A 271 -18.43 0.50 18.90
C ALA A 271 -19.26 -0.81 18.94
N ARG A 272 -19.19 -1.64 17.89
CA ARG A 272 -19.86 -2.95 17.85
C ARG A 272 -19.16 -4.00 18.69
N LEU A 273 -17.82 -4.04 18.72
CA LEU A 273 -17.06 -4.89 19.64
C LEU A 273 -17.41 -4.57 21.09
N ALA A 274 -17.38 -3.29 21.47
CA ALA A 274 -17.74 -2.85 22.82
C ALA A 274 -19.17 -3.24 23.23
N LYS A 275 -20.16 -3.09 22.32
CA LYS A 275 -21.55 -3.49 22.56
C LYS A 275 -21.80 -4.99 22.57
N SER A 276 -20.97 -5.78 21.89
CA SER A 276 -21.13 -7.24 21.83
C SER A 276 -20.72 -7.94 23.12
N HIS A 277 -19.82 -7.32 23.91
CA HIS A 277 -19.11 -7.95 25.03
C HIS A 277 -18.29 -9.21 24.66
N ASN A 278 -18.15 -9.54 23.37
CA ASN A 278 -17.37 -10.69 22.87
C ASN A 278 -15.85 -10.45 22.94
N PHE A 279 -15.39 -9.21 23.09
CA PHE A 279 -13.97 -8.91 23.24
C PHE A 279 -13.47 -9.27 24.66
N SER A 280 -12.40 -10.05 24.73
CA SER A 280 -11.61 -10.27 25.93
C SER A 280 -10.12 -10.27 25.58
N ASN A 281 -9.23 -10.04 26.56
CA ASN A 281 -7.79 -10.09 26.29
C ASN A 281 -7.28 -11.52 26.02
N GLY A 282 -7.93 -12.54 26.57
CA GLY A 282 -7.35 -13.89 26.72
C GLY A 282 -6.28 -13.97 27.82
N GLU A 283 -5.87 -15.18 28.17
CA GLU A 283 -4.83 -15.41 29.20
C GLU A 283 -3.43 -15.04 28.68
N TRP A 284 -2.55 -14.56 29.56
CA TRP A 284 -1.15 -14.33 29.22
C TRP A 284 -0.36 -15.63 29.37
N THR A 285 0.11 -16.18 28.24
CA THR A 285 0.95 -17.39 28.21
C THR A 285 2.43 -17.00 28.11
N SER A 286 3.32 -17.94 28.44
CA SER A 286 4.76 -17.75 28.34
C SER A 286 5.48 -19.07 28.04
N GLY A 287 6.78 -18.96 27.74
CA GLY A 287 7.65 -20.11 27.44
C GLY A 287 7.96 -20.27 25.95
N PRO A 288 8.72 -21.32 25.57
CA PRO A 288 9.32 -21.43 24.24
C PRO A 288 8.33 -21.43 23.07
N THR A 289 7.16 -22.05 23.22
CA THR A 289 6.12 -22.05 22.15
C THR A 289 5.48 -20.67 21.97
N THR A 290 5.19 -19.94 23.06
CA THR A 290 4.70 -18.56 22.95
C THR A 290 5.74 -17.66 22.30
N ALA A 291 7.03 -17.84 22.60
CA ALA A 291 8.11 -17.13 21.92
C ALA A 291 8.17 -17.45 20.42
N GLY A 292 8.03 -18.71 20.02
CA GLY A 292 7.97 -19.11 18.61
C GLY A 292 6.79 -18.48 17.86
N ASN A 293 5.61 -18.46 18.48
CA ASN A 293 4.42 -17.82 17.91
C ASN A 293 4.57 -16.28 17.83
N VAL A 294 5.20 -15.65 18.83
CA VAL A 294 5.52 -14.22 18.86
C VAL A 294 6.46 -13.82 17.72
N LEU A 295 7.53 -14.60 17.51
CA LEU A 295 8.51 -14.36 16.45
C LEU A 295 7.89 -14.58 15.06
N SER A 296 7.09 -15.63 14.90
CA SER A 296 6.40 -15.95 13.64
C SER A 296 5.36 -14.87 13.26
N PHE A 297 4.50 -14.45 14.19
CA PHE A 297 3.60 -13.32 13.95
C PHE A 297 4.37 -12.02 13.72
N GLY A 298 5.51 -11.84 14.40
CA GLY A 298 6.43 -10.72 14.21
C GLY A 298 7.00 -10.66 12.80
N CYS A 299 7.42 -11.79 12.22
CA CYS A 299 7.87 -11.88 10.83
C CYS A 299 6.77 -11.44 9.87
N THR A 300 5.55 -11.94 10.05
CA THR A 300 4.37 -11.59 9.24
C THR A 300 4.03 -10.09 9.33
N VAL A 301 4.06 -9.51 10.54
CA VAL A 301 3.86 -8.06 10.78
C VAL A 301 4.97 -7.22 10.15
N TYR A 302 6.23 -7.63 10.32
CA TYR A 302 7.39 -6.97 9.75
C TYR A 302 7.32 -6.98 8.22
N GLY A 303 6.99 -8.12 7.61
CA GLY A 303 6.77 -8.28 6.17
C GLY A 303 5.73 -7.30 5.63
N PHE A 304 4.63 -7.09 6.35
CA PHE A 304 3.60 -6.13 5.94
C PHE A 304 4.10 -4.68 6.01
N ALA A 305 4.66 -4.28 7.15
CA ALA A 305 5.14 -2.91 7.35
C ALA A 305 6.31 -2.55 6.42
N THR A 306 7.21 -3.51 6.19
CA THR A 306 8.42 -3.31 5.40
C THR A 306 8.17 -3.44 3.91
N GLY A 307 7.06 -4.05 3.44
CA GLY A 307 6.70 -4.22 2.03
C GLY A 307 6.81 -2.94 1.18
N TRP A 308 6.57 -1.78 1.79
CA TRP A 308 6.69 -0.46 1.16
C TRP A 308 8.14 0.00 0.87
N THR A 309 9.15 -0.70 1.41
CA THR A 309 10.60 -0.37 1.34
C THR A 309 11.12 -0.31 -0.10
N THR A 310 10.61 -1.16 -1.00
CA THR A 310 10.98 -1.17 -2.41
C THR A 310 10.24 -0.15 -3.26
N TYR A 311 9.34 0.65 -2.68
CA TYR A 311 8.65 1.76 -3.34
C TYR A 311 8.96 3.12 -2.69
N ALA A 312 9.66 3.12 -1.55
CA ALA A 312 9.75 4.24 -0.62
C ALA A 312 10.19 5.59 -1.21
N SER A 313 11.15 5.58 -2.14
CA SER A 313 11.63 6.81 -2.79
C SER A 313 10.75 7.26 -3.96
N ASP A 314 9.94 6.37 -4.55
CA ASP A 314 9.11 6.66 -5.73
C ASP A 314 8.10 7.77 -5.46
N TYR A 315 7.62 7.87 -4.22
CA TYR A 315 6.63 8.85 -3.75
C TYR A 315 7.24 10.13 -3.16
N THR A 316 8.56 10.29 -3.23
CA THR A 316 9.25 11.50 -2.78
C THR A 316 10.20 12.11 -3.82
N VAL A 317 10.37 11.49 -5.01
CA VAL A 317 11.23 12.05 -6.08
C VAL A 317 10.83 13.45 -6.55
N TYR A 318 9.53 13.77 -6.51
CA TYR A 318 9.00 15.08 -6.92
C TYR A 318 9.07 16.14 -5.82
N MET A 319 9.53 15.81 -4.61
CA MET A 319 9.66 16.79 -3.53
C MET A 319 10.82 17.78 -3.78
N PRO A 320 10.69 19.04 -3.32
CA PRO A 320 11.76 20.02 -3.39
C PRO A 320 13.03 19.52 -2.69
N LYS A 321 14.18 19.59 -3.36
CA LYS A 321 15.46 19.07 -2.84
C LYS A 321 15.88 19.65 -1.49
N ASN A 322 15.42 20.86 -1.16
CA ASN A 322 15.71 21.55 0.10
C ASN A 322 14.76 21.15 1.26
N THR A 323 13.90 20.14 1.07
CA THR A 323 12.96 19.68 2.10
C THR A 323 13.70 19.04 3.27
N ASN A 324 13.35 19.42 4.50
CA ASN A 324 14.03 18.94 5.70
C ASN A 324 13.88 17.41 5.88
N LYS A 325 15.02 16.71 5.86
CA LYS A 325 15.12 15.24 5.98
C LYS A 325 14.46 14.66 7.22
N TYR A 326 14.59 15.33 8.37
CA TYR A 326 13.93 14.91 9.60
C TYR A 326 12.42 15.10 9.52
N LYS A 327 11.96 16.18 8.87
CA LYS A 327 10.53 16.40 8.60
C LYS A 327 9.96 15.29 7.72
N ILE A 328 10.67 14.91 6.64
CA ILE A 328 10.34 13.74 5.80
C ILE A 328 10.22 12.51 6.68
N PHE A 329 11.32 12.10 7.32
CA PHE A 329 11.39 10.89 8.13
C PHE A 329 10.27 10.78 9.17
N PHE A 330 10.14 11.76 10.07
CA PHE A 330 9.14 11.69 11.14
C PHE A 330 7.70 11.81 10.65
N SER A 331 7.44 12.52 9.55
CA SER A 331 6.09 12.58 8.97
C SER A 331 5.69 11.26 8.31
N LEU A 332 6.62 10.56 7.63
CA LEU A 332 6.34 9.24 7.09
C LEU A 332 6.23 8.18 8.20
N VAL A 333 7.06 8.25 9.25
CA VAL A 333 6.89 7.41 10.44
C VAL A 333 5.49 7.60 11.04
N ALA A 334 5.03 8.85 11.23
CA ALA A 334 3.68 9.13 11.75
C ALA A 334 2.57 8.67 10.79
N GLY A 335 2.71 8.92 9.49
CA GLY A 335 1.74 8.56 8.46
C GLY A 335 1.58 7.05 8.26
N LEU A 336 2.66 6.28 8.45
CA LEU A 336 2.64 4.81 8.39
C LEU A 336 2.21 4.19 9.74
N SER A 337 2.77 4.63 10.86
CA SER A 337 2.56 3.97 12.16
C SER A 337 1.11 4.00 12.63
N PHE A 338 0.41 5.14 12.52
CA PHE A 338 -0.97 5.24 12.99
C PHE A 338 -1.92 4.23 12.32
N PRO A 339 -2.08 4.18 10.98
CA PRO A 339 -3.00 3.24 10.34
C PRO A 339 -2.56 1.78 10.53
N LEU A 340 -1.25 1.49 10.50
CA LEU A 340 -0.72 0.14 10.71
C LEU A 340 -1.09 -0.38 12.11
N PHE A 341 -0.77 0.38 13.16
CA PHE A 341 -1.12 0.03 14.53
C PHE A 341 -2.65 -0.05 14.69
N PHE A 342 -3.38 0.98 14.26
CA PHE A 342 -4.82 1.08 14.46
C PHE A 342 -5.58 -0.07 13.80
N CYS A 343 -5.32 -0.35 12.52
CA CYS A 343 -6.01 -1.43 11.79
C CYS A 343 -5.65 -2.80 12.34
N MET A 344 -4.35 -3.09 12.56
CA MET A 344 -3.93 -4.41 13.04
C MET A 344 -4.39 -4.68 14.48
N ILE A 345 -4.34 -3.69 15.38
CA ILE A 345 -4.83 -3.84 16.75
C ILE A 345 -6.35 -4.09 16.74
N LEU A 346 -7.11 -3.38 15.89
CA LEU A 346 -8.54 -3.60 15.73
C LEU A 346 -8.85 -4.98 15.10
N GLY A 347 -7.99 -5.46 14.21
CA GLY A 347 -8.01 -6.82 13.68
C GLY A 347 -7.85 -7.87 14.77
N ALA A 348 -6.82 -7.74 15.61
CA ALA A 348 -6.58 -8.62 16.76
C ALA A 348 -7.73 -8.58 17.78
N ALA A 349 -8.31 -7.41 18.05
CA ALA A 349 -9.48 -7.28 18.93
C ALA A 349 -10.72 -7.98 18.35
N SER A 350 -10.93 -7.87 17.04
CA SER A 350 -12.03 -8.55 16.34
C SER A 350 -11.84 -10.07 16.33
N ALA A 351 -10.62 -10.52 16.11
CA ALA A 351 -10.22 -11.93 16.13
C ALA A 351 -10.44 -12.57 17.50
N MET A 352 -10.13 -11.88 18.60
CA MET A 352 -10.53 -12.35 19.95
C MET A 352 -12.04 -12.48 20.10
N GLY A 353 -12.82 -11.60 19.47
CA GLY A 353 -14.28 -11.75 19.40
C GLY A 353 -14.72 -13.06 18.74
N ALA A 354 -14.05 -13.49 17.66
CA ALA A 354 -14.29 -14.79 17.04
C ALA A 354 -13.83 -15.98 17.89
N VAL A 355 -12.74 -15.84 18.65
CA VAL A 355 -12.29 -16.87 19.62
C VAL A 355 -13.34 -17.09 20.71
N ASN A 356 -14.04 -16.03 21.14
CA ASN A 356 -15.01 -16.07 22.24
C ASN A 356 -16.47 -16.37 21.80
N ASP A 357 -16.88 -16.03 20.57
CA ASP A 357 -18.24 -16.24 20.05
C ASP A 357 -18.27 -17.30 18.93
N PRO A 358 -18.91 -18.47 19.15
CA PRO A 358 -19.02 -19.53 18.13
C PRO A 358 -19.68 -19.09 16.82
N THR A 359 -20.57 -18.10 16.85
CA THR A 359 -21.25 -17.55 15.68
C THR A 359 -20.27 -16.74 14.83
N TRP A 360 -19.45 -15.91 15.47
CA TRP A 360 -18.42 -15.12 14.79
C TRP A 360 -17.29 -16.02 14.27
N ASN A 361 -16.92 -17.07 15.03
CA ASN A 361 -16.05 -18.11 14.53
C ASN A 361 -16.65 -18.80 13.29
N GLN A 362 -17.94 -19.16 13.29
CA GLN A 362 -18.57 -19.80 12.13
C GLN A 362 -18.47 -18.92 10.87
N TYR A 363 -18.75 -17.61 10.97
CA TYR A 363 -18.57 -16.69 9.85
C TYR A 363 -17.09 -16.57 9.42
N TYR A 364 -16.15 -16.56 10.38
CA TYR A 364 -14.72 -16.61 10.09
C TYR A 364 -14.31 -17.89 9.35
N GLN A 365 -14.79 -19.07 9.77
CA GLN A 365 -14.54 -20.34 9.06
C GLN A 365 -15.18 -20.40 7.67
N GLN A 366 -16.23 -19.61 7.41
CA GLN A 366 -16.87 -19.52 6.09
C GLN A 366 -16.09 -18.63 5.11
N ASN A 367 -15.56 -17.49 5.57
CA ASN A 367 -15.02 -16.46 4.66
C ASN A 367 -13.90 -15.60 5.28
N SER A 368 -13.09 -16.21 6.15
CA SER A 368 -11.98 -15.58 6.87
C SER A 368 -12.37 -14.23 7.51
N MET A 369 -11.46 -13.26 7.52
CA MET A 369 -11.69 -11.94 8.12
C MET A 369 -12.84 -11.16 7.46
N GLY A 370 -13.16 -11.42 6.18
CA GLY A 370 -14.35 -10.85 5.52
C GLY A 370 -15.66 -11.31 6.16
N GLY A 371 -15.75 -12.62 6.45
CA GLY A 371 -16.85 -13.21 7.23
C GLY A 371 -16.95 -12.63 8.64
N LEU A 372 -15.84 -12.52 9.35
CA LEU A 372 -15.80 -11.93 10.69
C LEU A 372 -16.25 -10.46 10.71
N THR A 373 -15.76 -9.63 9.78
CA THR A 373 -16.21 -8.23 9.66
C THR A 373 -17.71 -8.14 9.39
N TYR A 374 -18.25 -9.02 8.54
CA TYR A 374 -19.70 -9.10 8.32
C TYR A 374 -20.46 -9.48 9.60
N ALA A 375 -20.00 -10.48 10.36
CA ALA A 375 -20.61 -10.91 11.63
C ALA A 375 -20.71 -9.79 12.67
N ILE A 376 -19.69 -8.93 12.75
CA ILE A 376 -19.65 -7.76 13.65
C ILE A 376 -20.63 -6.66 13.19
N LEU A 377 -20.74 -6.44 11.87
CA LEU A 377 -21.47 -5.31 11.30
C LEU A 377 -22.94 -5.60 10.95
N VAL A 378 -23.32 -6.82 10.61
CA VAL A 378 -24.60 -7.09 9.93
C VAL A 378 -25.64 -7.86 10.77
N PRO A 379 -25.49 -9.16 11.10
CA PRO A 379 -26.62 -10.02 11.44
C PRO A 379 -27.44 -9.56 12.66
N ASN A 380 -26.75 -9.22 13.76
CA ASN A 380 -27.34 -8.77 15.03
C ASN A 380 -26.91 -7.32 15.35
N SER A 381 -26.79 -6.48 14.32
CA SER A 381 -25.97 -5.28 14.40
C SER A 381 -26.56 -4.06 13.68
N LEU A 382 -26.08 -3.73 12.47
CA LEU A 382 -26.49 -2.56 11.70
C LEU A 382 -27.24 -2.94 10.41
N HIS A 383 -27.47 -4.24 10.20
CA HIS A 383 -28.22 -4.81 9.09
C HIS A 383 -27.81 -4.18 7.74
N GLY A 384 -28.72 -3.50 7.02
CA GLY A 384 -28.44 -2.87 5.73
C GLY A 384 -27.32 -1.82 5.76
N PHE A 385 -27.22 -1.01 6.82
CA PHE A 385 -26.09 -0.06 6.96
C PHE A 385 -24.77 -0.79 7.22
N GLY A 386 -24.80 -1.91 7.95
CA GLY A 386 -23.64 -2.78 8.10
C GLY A 386 -23.14 -3.34 6.76
N GLN A 387 -24.06 -3.70 5.85
CA GLN A 387 -23.69 -4.17 4.51
C GLN A 387 -23.08 -3.06 3.65
N PHE A 388 -23.60 -1.83 3.74
CA PHE A 388 -22.96 -0.66 3.13
C PHE A 388 -21.54 -0.44 3.66
N CYS A 389 -21.34 -0.57 4.98
CA CYS A 389 -20.02 -0.53 5.60
C CYS A 389 -19.08 -1.65 5.10
N CYS A 390 -19.58 -2.86 4.85
CA CYS A 390 -18.80 -3.95 4.24
C CYS A 390 -18.34 -3.60 2.81
N VAL A 391 -19.23 -3.09 1.97
CA VAL A 391 -18.87 -2.64 0.60
C VAL A 391 -17.82 -1.53 0.65
N LEU A 392 -18.01 -0.54 1.52
CA LEU A 392 -17.10 0.59 1.69
C LEU A 392 -15.70 0.13 2.12
N LEU A 393 -15.61 -0.77 3.12
CA LEU A 393 -14.33 -1.36 3.53
C LEU A 393 -13.72 -2.25 2.46
N ALA A 394 -14.50 -2.97 1.65
CA ALA A 394 -13.95 -3.71 0.52
C ALA A 394 -13.30 -2.78 -0.51
N MET A 395 -13.92 -1.62 -0.78
CA MET A 395 -13.36 -0.61 -1.68
C MET A 395 -12.09 0.07 -1.14
N SER A 396 -11.78 -0.04 0.16
CA SER A 396 -10.54 0.50 0.75
C SER A 396 -9.27 -0.03 0.07
N THR A 397 -9.29 -1.28 -0.39
CA THR A 397 -8.17 -1.93 -1.08
C THR A 397 -7.73 -1.21 -2.35
N VAL A 398 -8.63 -0.46 -3.02
CA VAL A 398 -8.24 0.32 -4.20
C VAL A 398 -7.17 1.36 -3.83
N ALA A 399 -7.23 1.95 -2.63
CA ALA A 399 -6.22 2.90 -2.14
C ALA A 399 -4.86 2.23 -1.80
N ASN A 400 -4.84 0.94 -1.46
CA ASN A 400 -3.59 0.19 -1.27
C ASN A 400 -3.01 -0.28 -2.62
N ASN A 401 -3.86 -0.74 -3.54
CA ASN A 401 -3.44 -1.29 -4.82
C ASN A 401 -2.93 -0.23 -5.81
N VAL A 402 -3.42 1.01 -5.77
CA VAL A 402 -2.97 2.10 -6.66
C VAL A 402 -1.45 2.32 -6.56
N PRO A 403 -0.84 2.49 -5.36
CA PRO A 403 0.61 2.54 -5.20
C PRO A 403 1.36 1.29 -5.73
N ASN A 404 0.86 0.09 -5.45
CA ASN A 404 1.47 -1.16 -5.95
C ASN A 404 1.51 -1.20 -7.50
N MET A 405 0.43 -0.75 -8.14
CA MET A 405 0.26 -0.77 -9.59
C MET A 405 0.93 0.42 -10.32
N TYR A 406 1.29 1.47 -9.59
CA TYR A 406 2.20 2.53 -10.04
C TYR A 406 3.65 2.03 -10.07
N THR A 407 4.09 1.36 -9.00
CA THR A 407 5.49 0.93 -8.82
C THR A 407 5.85 -0.35 -9.58
N ILE A 408 4.89 -1.23 -9.90
CA ILE A 408 5.17 -2.41 -10.74
C ILE A 408 5.76 -2.03 -12.10
N ALA A 409 5.26 -0.94 -12.71
CA ALA A 409 5.75 -0.45 -13.99
C ALA A 409 7.20 0.06 -13.90
N LEU A 410 7.51 0.83 -12.85
CA LEU A 410 8.86 1.33 -12.59
C LEU A 410 9.84 0.18 -12.29
N SER A 411 9.39 -0.82 -11.54
CA SER A 411 10.18 -2.02 -11.22
C SER A 411 10.48 -2.85 -12.45
N ALA A 412 9.47 -3.06 -13.32
CA ALA A 412 9.65 -3.78 -14.58
C ALA A 412 10.65 -3.07 -15.50
N GLN A 413 10.52 -1.75 -15.65
CA GLN A 413 11.47 -0.93 -16.41
C GLN A 413 12.89 -0.96 -15.81
N ALA A 414 13.02 -1.00 -14.47
CA ALA A 414 14.31 -1.06 -13.80
C ALA A 414 15.08 -2.38 -14.00
N MET A 415 14.38 -3.50 -14.25
CA MET A 415 14.98 -4.82 -14.51
C MET A 415 15.93 -4.83 -15.72
N TRP A 416 15.53 -4.21 -16.84
CA TRP A 416 16.26 -4.32 -18.09
C TRP A 416 15.99 -3.13 -19.02
N GLY A 417 17.05 -2.53 -19.57
CA GLY A 417 16.98 -1.31 -20.39
C GLY A 417 15.94 -1.32 -21.52
N PRO A 418 15.80 -2.39 -22.32
CA PRO A 418 14.76 -2.48 -23.35
C PRO A 418 13.31 -2.35 -22.83
N PHE A 419 13.03 -2.66 -21.56
CA PHE A 419 11.69 -2.56 -20.99
C PHE A 419 11.24 -1.11 -20.74
N THR A 420 12.16 -0.12 -20.70
CA THR A 420 11.79 1.31 -20.66
C THR A 420 11.04 1.77 -21.91
N LYS A 421 11.25 1.10 -23.05
CA LYS A 421 10.54 1.38 -24.31
C LYS A 421 9.06 0.97 -24.28
N VAL A 422 8.66 0.13 -23.30
CA VAL A 422 7.27 -0.28 -23.11
C VAL A 422 6.59 0.72 -22.17
N PRO A 423 5.48 1.37 -22.59
CA PRO A 423 4.78 2.35 -21.76
C PRO A 423 4.31 1.76 -20.43
N ARG A 424 4.38 2.56 -19.36
CA ARG A 424 4.05 2.15 -17.98
C ARG A 424 2.67 1.49 -17.88
N VAL A 425 1.69 2.04 -18.59
CA VAL A 425 0.31 1.52 -18.67
C VAL A 425 0.25 0.04 -19.06
N VAL A 426 1.13 -0.44 -19.94
CA VAL A 426 1.16 -1.85 -20.37
C VAL A 426 1.62 -2.75 -19.23
N TRP A 427 2.65 -2.34 -18.47
CA TRP A 427 3.11 -3.05 -17.29
C TRP A 427 2.07 -3.05 -16.16
N THR A 428 1.41 -1.91 -15.94
CA THR A 428 0.29 -1.78 -14.98
C THR A 428 -0.87 -2.70 -15.35
N LEU A 429 -1.28 -2.78 -16.62
CA LEU A 429 -2.32 -3.71 -17.09
C LEU A 429 -1.90 -5.16 -16.94
N ALA A 430 -0.67 -5.52 -17.33
CA ALA A 430 -0.15 -6.88 -17.19
C ALA A 430 -0.09 -7.32 -15.72
N GLY A 431 0.30 -6.42 -14.81
CA GLY A 431 0.27 -6.62 -13.36
C GLY A 431 -1.14 -6.91 -12.85
N ASN A 432 -2.11 -6.05 -13.17
CA ASN A 432 -3.50 -6.23 -12.77
C ASN A 432 -4.11 -7.53 -13.36
N ALA A 433 -3.78 -7.89 -14.61
CA ALA A 433 -4.24 -9.15 -15.21
C ALA A 433 -3.67 -10.38 -14.50
N ALA A 434 -2.37 -10.37 -14.15
CA ALA A 434 -1.75 -11.42 -13.34
C ALA A 434 -2.38 -11.50 -11.93
N THR A 435 -2.63 -10.34 -11.30
CA THR A 435 -3.32 -10.25 -10.01
C THR A 435 -4.69 -10.90 -10.06
N VAL A 436 -5.55 -10.60 -11.05
CA VAL A 436 -6.87 -11.25 -11.19
C VAL A 436 -6.72 -12.76 -11.39
N GLY A 437 -5.85 -13.18 -12.32
CA GLY A 437 -5.70 -14.58 -12.69
C GLY A 437 -5.26 -15.47 -11.53
N ILE A 438 -4.47 -14.94 -10.59
CA ILE A 438 -3.98 -15.66 -9.40
C ILE A 438 -4.88 -15.40 -8.17
N ALA A 439 -5.54 -14.24 -8.05
CA ALA A 439 -6.43 -13.96 -6.92
C ALA A 439 -7.65 -14.88 -6.90
N ILE A 440 -8.25 -15.17 -8.06
CA ILE A 440 -9.41 -16.06 -8.17
C ILE A 440 -9.15 -17.45 -7.52
N PRO A 441 -8.06 -18.18 -7.83
CA PRO A 441 -7.73 -19.41 -7.11
C PRO A 441 -7.19 -19.18 -5.69
N ALA A 442 -6.50 -18.07 -5.42
CA ALA A 442 -5.98 -17.77 -4.08
C ALA A 442 -7.09 -17.54 -3.03
N CYS A 443 -8.29 -17.10 -3.44
CA CYS A 443 -9.47 -16.98 -2.59
C CYS A 443 -9.77 -18.24 -1.75
N TYR A 444 -9.49 -19.43 -2.30
CA TYR A 444 -9.80 -20.71 -1.63
C TYR A 444 -8.77 -21.15 -0.58
N TYR A 445 -7.61 -20.48 -0.51
CA TYR A 445 -6.49 -20.82 0.38
C TYR A 445 -5.86 -19.57 1.02
N PHE A 446 -6.68 -18.54 1.23
CA PHE A 446 -6.21 -17.17 1.44
C PHE A 446 -5.27 -16.98 2.63
N GLU A 447 -5.57 -17.57 3.79
CA GLU A 447 -4.80 -17.29 5.02
C GLU A 447 -3.38 -17.84 4.94
N GLY A 448 -3.22 -19.07 4.45
CA GLY A 448 -1.92 -19.65 4.16
C GLY A 448 -1.19 -18.91 3.03
N PHE A 449 -1.91 -18.40 2.02
CA PHE A 449 -1.31 -17.55 1.00
C PHE A 449 -0.79 -16.23 1.59
N MET A 450 -1.60 -15.55 2.42
CA MET A 450 -1.24 -14.30 3.08
C MET A 450 -0.03 -14.47 3.99
N GLN A 451 -0.02 -15.47 4.87
CA GLN A 451 1.12 -15.77 5.74
C GLN A 451 2.40 -16.04 4.94
N ASN A 452 2.39 -17.07 4.07
CA ASN A 452 3.58 -17.46 3.29
C ASN A 452 4.11 -16.28 2.45
N PHE A 453 3.22 -15.42 1.93
CA PHE A 453 3.61 -14.23 1.17
C PHE A 453 4.22 -13.15 2.07
N MET A 454 3.61 -12.79 3.21
CA MET A 454 4.17 -11.80 4.14
C MET A 454 5.54 -12.19 4.65
N ASP A 455 5.71 -13.46 5.03
CA ASP A 455 6.98 -13.95 5.56
C ASP A 455 8.05 -13.92 4.44
N SER A 456 7.67 -14.30 3.21
CA SER A 456 8.53 -14.14 2.02
C SER A 456 8.94 -12.68 1.75
N ILE A 457 8.00 -11.72 1.87
CA ILE A 457 8.29 -10.27 1.77
C ILE A 457 9.32 -9.88 2.84
N GLY A 458 9.08 -10.27 4.10
CA GLY A 458 9.97 -9.99 5.23
C GLY A 458 11.38 -10.50 4.99
N TYR A 459 11.54 -11.74 4.53
CA TYR A 459 12.85 -12.35 4.28
C TYR A 459 13.69 -11.57 3.26
N TYR A 460 13.17 -11.29 2.06
CA TYR A 460 13.98 -10.64 1.03
C TYR A 460 14.20 -9.15 1.34
N LEU A 461 13.26 -8.48 2.01
CA LEU A 461 13.41 -7.08 2.37
C LEU A 461 14.35 -6.86 3.57
N ALA A 462 14.44 -7.82 4.49
CA ALA A 462 15.46 -7.81 5.53
C ALA A 462 16.87 -7.93 4.92
N ILE A 463 17.06 -8.83 3.95
CA ILE A 463 18.31 -8.96 3.16
C ILE A 463 18.60 -7.66 2.37
N TYR A 464 17.62 -7.15 1.61
CA TYR A 464 17.74 -5.91 0.84
C TYR A 464 18.18 -4.74 1.71
N THR A 465 17.49 -4.55 2.85
CA THR A 465 17.75 -3.46 3.79
C THR A 465 19.13 -3.59 4.42
N ALA A 466 19.53 -4.79 4.84
CA ALA A 466 20.86 -5.03 5.41
C ALA A 466 22.00 -4.66 4.44
N ILE A 467 21.86 -5.03 3.17
CA ILE A 467 22.82 -4.68 2.11
C ILE A 467 22.82 -3.16 1.86
N ALA A 468 21.64 -2.59 1.63
CA ALA A 468 21.47 -1.18 1.27
C ALA A 468 21.95 -0.21 2.36
N LEU A 469 21.65 -0.51 3.63
CA LEU A 469 22.15 0.27 4.77
C LEU A 469 23.67 0.11 4.94
N SER A 470 24.22 -1.09 4.68
CA SER A 470 25.69 -1.31 4.70
C SER A 470 26.39 -0.45 3.64
N GLU A 471 25.93 -0.46 2.39
CA GLU A 471 26.48 0.41 1.34
C GLU A 471 26.39 1.89 1.73
N HIS A 472 25.25 2.35 2.23
CA HIS A 472 25.09 3.77 2.58
C HIS A 472 25.98 4.22 3.76
N PHE A 473 25.93 3.51 4.89
CA PHE A 473 26.61 3.94 6.11
C PHE A 473 28.12 3.68 6.07
N ILE A 474 28.56 2.53 5.54
CA ILE A 474 29.96 2.10 5.61
C ILE A 474 30.74 2.59 4.37
N TYR A 475 30.25 2.30 3.17
CA TYR A 475 30.98 2.58 1.92
C TYR A 475 30.72 3.98 1.37
N ARG A 476 29.48 4.46 1.44
CA ARG A 476 29.07 5.83 1.08
C ARG A 476 29.14 6.80 2.27
N LYS A 477 29.61 6.35 3.44
CA LYS A 477 29.94 7.18 4.61
C LYS A 477 28.80 8.12 5.07
N ASN A 478 27.55 7.64 5.03
CA ASN A 478 26.35 8.40 5.41
C ASN A 478 26.18 9.74 4.66
N SER A 479 26.61 9.81 3.39
CA SER A 479 26.65 11.07 2.63
C SER A 479 26.05 10.93 1.24
N PHE A 480 24.99 11.70 0.98
CA PHE A 480 24.35 11.82 -0.34
C PHE A 480 25.29 12.38 -1.42
N LYS A 481 26.37 13.07 -1.03
CA LYS A 481 27.40 13.58 -1.98
C LYS A 481 28.21 12.45 -2.64
N ASN A 482 28.19 11.24 -2.06
CA ASN A 482 28.91 10.07 -2.60
C ASN A 482 28.07 9.27 -3.62
N TYR A 483 26.97 9.84 -4.11
CA TYR A 483 26.13 9.32 -5.19
C TYR A 483 26.22 10.29 -6.38
N ASN A 484 26.77 9.83 -7.50
CA ASN A 484 26.70 10.56 -8.76
C ASN A 484 25.44 10.15 -9.51
N VAL A 485 24.42 11.02 -9.52
CA VAL A 485 23.10 10.70 -10.10
C VAL A 485 23.19 10.45 -11.60
N GLU A 486 24.11 11.13 -12.32
CA GLU A 486 24.31 10.95 -13.76
C GLU A 486 24.70 9.52 -14.16
N ASP A 487 25.29 8.75 -13.23
CA ASP A 487 25.77 7.39 -13.49
C ASP A 487 24.66 6.32 -13.35
N TRP A 488 23.40 6.71 -13.08
CA TRP A 488 22.27 5.82 -12.76
C TRP A 488 21.97 4.70 -13.77
N ASN A 489 22.39 4.88 -15.02
CA ASN A 489 22.22 3.90 -16.11
C ASN A 489 23.57 3.44 -16.71
N ASP A 490 24.70 3.89 -16.18
CA ASP A 490 26.03 3.56 -16.68
C ASP A 490 26.59 2.31 -16.00
N ASN A 491 26.45 1.17 -16.68
CA ASN A 491 26.95 -0.13 -16.23
C ASN A 491 28.49 -0.16 -16.04
N SER A 492 29.24 0.84 -16.52
CA SER A 492 30.70 0.92 -16.34
C SER A 492 31.12 1.65 -15.06
N LYS A 493 30.23 2.42 -14.45
CA LYS A 493 30.51 3.23 -13.23
C LYS A 493 29.75 2.75 -12.00
N LEU A 494 28.57 2.15 -12.17
CA LEU A 494 27.82 1.53 -11.08
C LEU A 494 28.60 0.36 -10.46
N PRO A 495 28.39 0.04 -9.17
CA PRO A 495 28.90 -1.21 -8.59
C PRO A 495 28.36 -2.42 -9.36
N ILE A 496 29.17 -3.46 -9.53
CA ILE A 496 28.79 -4.63 -10.34
C ILE A 496 27.66 -5.40 -9.66
N GLY A 497 27.76 -5.59 -8.34
CA GLY A 497 26.79 -6.33 -7.53
C GLY A 497 27.25 -7.75 -7.18
N ILE A 498 28.56 -8.02 -7.22
CA ILE A 498 29.13 -9.31 -6.79
C ILE A 498 28.92 -9.47 -5.29
N ALA A 499 29.23 -8.43 -4.49
CA ALA A 499 29.01 -8.43 -3.05
C ALA A 499 27.53 -8.55 -2.70
N GLY A 500 26.65 -7.79 -3.39
CA GLY A 500 25.20 -7.85 -3.19
C GLY A 500 24.60 -9.20 -3.55
N THR A 501 25.03 -9.82 -4.66
CA THR A 501 24.53 -11.14 -5.09
C THR A 501 24.99 -12.25 -4.14
N ALA A 502 26.26 -12.21 -3.69
CA ALA A 502 26.74 -13.16 -2.69
C ALA A 502 26.03 -12.99 -1.33
N ALA A 503 25.79 -11.76 -0.89
CA ALA A 503 25.03 -11.46 0.31
C ALA A 503 23.56 -11.92 0.21
N LEU A 504 22.93 -11.78 -0.95
CA LEU A 504 21.59 -12.32 -1.22
C LEU A 504 21.55 -13.85 -1.12
N ILE A 505 22.50 -14.54 -1.75
CA ILE A 505 22.57 -16.00 -1.72
C ILE A 505 22.80 -16.53 -0.30
N VAL A 506 23.78 -15.97 0.43
CA VAL A 506 24.07 -16.42 1.81
C VAL A 506 22.97 -15.99 2.78
N GLY A 507 22.37 -14.82 2.59
CA GLY A 507 21.16 -14.40 3.29
C GLY A 507 20.02 -15.41 3.11
N ALA A 508 19.77 -15.88 1.88
CA ALA A 508 18.74 -16.88 1.61
C ALA A 508 19.01 -18.23 2.30
N PHE A 509 20.27 -18.64 2.49
CA PHE A 509 20.60 -19.79 3.34
C PHE A 509 20.30 -19.53 4.82
N GLY A 510 20.58 -18.32 5.32
CA GLY A 510 20.19 -17.90 6.68
C GLY A 510 18.67 -17.96 6.89
N VAL A 511 17.90 -17.44 5.93
CA VAL A 511 16.43 -17.54 5.90
C VAL A 511 15.98 -19.00 5.92
N ALA A 512 16.54 -19.87 5.06
CA ALA A 512 16.17 -21.28 5.00
C ALA A 512 16.44 -22.05 6.32
N LEU A 513 17.40 -21.61 7.13
CA LEU A 513 17.67 -22.21 8.46
C LEU A 513 16.77 -21.63 9.57
N GLY A 514 16.27 -20.40 9.40
CA GLY A 514 15.45 -19.68 10.39
C GLY A 514 13.94 -19.69 10.16
N MET A 515 13.46 -19.96 8.94
CA MET A 515 12.04 -19.91 8.60
C MET A 515 11.21 -21.03 9.26
N CYS A 516 9.96 -20.72 9.61
CA CYS A 516 9.00 -21.64 10.24
C CYS A 516 7.70 -21.73 9.42
N GLN A 517 7.81 -22.31 8.23
CA GLN A 517 6.74 -22.28 7.23
C GLN A 517 6.07 -23.64 7.04
N THR A 518 4.82 -23.62 6.58
CA THR A 518 4.01 -24.83 6.36
C THR A 518 4.65 -25.85 5.41
N TYR A 519 5.49 -25.39 4.48
CA TYR A 519 6.24 -26.20 3.52
C TYR A 519 7.68 -26.50 3.94
N TRP A 520 8.23 -25.76 4.91
CA TRP A 520 9.62 -25.91 5.36
C TRP A 520 9.84 -25.28 6.74
N VAL A 521 10.34 -26.08 7.68
CA VAL A 521 10.78 -25.60 9.01
C VAL A 521 12.30 -25.80 9.12
N GLY A 522 13.02 -24.68 9.19
CA GLY A 522 14.48 -24.64 9.24
C GLY A 522 15.05 -25.21 10.54
N GLU A 523 16.28 -25.71 10.50
CA GLU A 523 16.86 -26.46 11.62
C GLU A 523 17.05 -25.62 12.89
N ILE A 524 17.31 -24.31 12.74
CA ILE A 524 17.43 -23.39 13.89
C ILE A 524 16.02 -23.03 14.41
N SER A 525 15.05 -22.85 13.51
CA SER A 525 13.65 -22.58 13.86
C SER A 525 13.06 -23.66 14.79
N ARG A 526 13.34 -24.94 14.51
CA ARG A 526 12.87 -26.10 15.31
C ARG A 526 13.28 -26.07 16.79
N LEU A 527 14.30 -25.29 17.14
CA LEU A 527 14.76 -25.15 18.52
C LEU A 527 13.87 -24.22 19.35
N ILE A 528 12.98 -23.45 18.71
CA ILE A 528 12.14 -22.43 19.34
C ILE A 528 10.74 -23.00 19.61
N GLY A 529 10.61 -23.71 20.73
CA GLY A 529 9.31 -24.23 21.19
C GLY A 529 8.80 -25.44 20.42
N LYS A 530 7.54 -25.82 20.67
CA LYS A 530 7.00 -27.11 20.20
C LYS A 530 6.78 -27.19 18.69
N TYR A 531 6.49 -26.06 18.06
CA TYR A 531 6.11 -26.00 16.63
C TYR A 531 7.15 -25.27 15.77
N GLY A 532 8.24 -24.81 16.38
CA GLY A 532 9.20 -23.89 15.78
C GLY A 532 8.81 -22.42 15.96
N GLY A 533 9.73 -21.53 15.61
CA GLY A 533 9.53 -20.09 15.60
C GLY A 533 10.28 -19.46 14.44
N ASP A 534 9.62 -18.59 13.68
CA ASP A 534 10.23 -17.96 12.51
C ASP A 534 11.23 -16.88 12.95
N ILE A 535 12.50 -17.08 12.60
CA ILE A 535 13.58 -16.09 12.70
C ILE A 535 14.30 -15.91 11.35
N GLY A 536 13.59 -16.22 10.26
CA GLY A 536 14.16 -16.26 8.91
C GLY A 536 14.68 -14.89 8.47
N PHE A 537 13.95 -13.81 8.80
CA PHE A 537 14.33 -12.47 8.37
C PHE A 537 15.54 -11.91 9.15
N GLU A 538 15.67 -12.21 10.45
CA GLU A 538 16.82 -11.84 11.27
C GLU A 538 18.09 -12.56 10.84
N LEU A 539 18.01 -13.88 10.57
CA LEU A 539 19.12 -14.63 10.01
C LEU A 539 19.47 -14.16 8.60
N GLY A 540 18.47 -13.90 7.75
CA GLY A 540 18.66 -13.34 6.42
C GLY A 540 19.41 -12.00 6.44
N ALA A 541 18.93 -11.03 7.21
CA ALA A 541 19.57 -9.73 7.36
C ALA A 541 20.99 -9.82 7.94
N SER A 542 21.18 -10.57 9.03
CA SER A 542 22.48 -10.66 9.69
C SER A 542 23.53 -11.34 8.80
N TRP A 543 23.18 -12.43 8.13
CA TRP A 543 24.08 -13.16 7.23
C TRP A 543 24.40 -12.34 5.98
N ALA A 544 23.40 -11.68 5.38
CA ALA A 544 23.60 -10.78 4.25
C ALA A 544 24.51 -9.59 4.62
N CYS A 545 24.29 -8.98 5.79
CA CYS A 545 25.14 -7.90 6.31
C CYS A 545 26.60 -8.33 6.46
N ILE A 546 26.85 -9.47 7.12
CA ILE A 546 28.21 -10.00 7.32
C ILE A 546 28.90 -10.27 5.98
N VAL A 547 28.24 -11.00 5.07
CA VAL A 547 28.82 -11.38 3.77
C VAL A 547 29.04 -10.17 2.87
N TYR A 548 28.12 -9.21 2.84
CA TYR A 548 28.28 -7.98 2.06
C TYR A 548 29.55 -7.22 2.51
N ASN A 549 29.69 -7.01 3.81
CA ASN A 549 30.81 -6.24 4.36
C ASN A 549 32.16 -6.97 4.24
N ILE A 550 32.17 -8.30 4.15
CA ILE A 550 33.37 -9.09 3.83
C ILE A 550 33.75 -8.96 2.34
N ILE A 551 32.79 -9.04 1.42
CA ILE A 551 33.08 -9.14 -0.03
C ILE A 551 33.24 -7.77 -0.70
N ARG A 552 32.47 -6.76 -0.28
CA ARG A 552 32.46 -5.41 -0.89
C ARG A 552 33.84 -4.73 -0.97
N PRO A 553 34.76 -4.85 0.02
CA PRO A 553 36.11 -4.32 -0.09
C PRO A 553 36.94 -4.95 -1.23
N PHE A 554 36.71 -6.23 -1.55
CA PHE A 554 37.38 -6.90 -2.67
C PHE A 554 36.81 -6.44 -4.01
N GLU A 555 35.49 -6.27 -4.12
CA GLU A 555 34.86 -5.72 -5.32
C GLU A 555 35.41 -4.32 -5.63
N LEU A 556 35.47 -3.44 -4.62
CA LEU A 556 36.09 -2.12 -4.74
C LEU A 556 37.59 -2.19 -5.11
N LYS A 557 38.35 -3.13 -4.53
CA LYS A 557 39.79 -3.27 -4.82
C LYS A 557 40.08 -3.74 -6.26
N TYR A 558 39.29 -4.66 -6.80
CA TYR A 558 39.55 -5.27 -8.11
C TYR A 558 38.83 -4.58 -9.28
N PHE A 559 37.68 -3.94 -9.04
CA PHE A 559 36.87 -3.30 -10.09
C PHE A 559 36.72 -1.78 -9.93
N GLY A 560 37.15 -1.22 -8.81
CA GLY A 560 37.14 0.24 -8.55
C GLY A 560 35.78 0.85 -8.21
N ARG A 561 34.71 0.04 -8.04
CA ARG A 561 33.32 0.51 -7.95
C ARG A 561 32.38 -0.41 -7.18
#